data_AF-A0A6J6GT13-F1
#
_entry.id   AF-A0A6J6GT13-F1
#
_cell.length_a   1.000
_cell.length_b   1.000
_cell.length_c   1.000
_cell.angle_alpha   90.00
_cell.angle_beta   90.00
_cell.angle_gamma   90.00
#
_symmetry.space_group_name_H-M   'P 1'
#
loop_
_entity.id
_entity.type
_entity.pdbx_description
1 polymer ?
#
loop_
_entity_poly.entity_id
_entity_poly.type
_entity_poly.pdbx_seq_one_letter_code
_entity_poly.pdbx_strand_id
1 'polypeptide(L)'
;MPQEGRRQALAAVVAANPRWSDAWAELGTEGRDDVESYAAFRVGYHRGLDTLRANGWRGSGYVRWTHESNRGFLRSLAGLAAMARAIGEDDEAERCELFLRQCDPSWPPSDFTASVAVR
;
A
#
# COMPACT_ATOMS: atom_id res chain seq x y z
N MET A 1 -0.56 -3.17 24.77
CA MET A 1 0.69 -3.13 23.97
C MET A 1 0.67 -1.86 23.12
N PRO A 2 1.78 -1.12 22.98
CA PRO A 2 1.84 0.14 22.22
C PRO A 2 1.31 0.05 20.78
N GLN A 3 1.45 -1.13 20.14
CA GLN A 3 1.04 -1.36 18.76
C GLN A 3 -0.49 -1.30 18.53
N GLU A 4 -1.28 -1.84 19.45
CA GLU A 4 -2.75 -1.78 19.36
C GLU A 4 -3.25 -0.33 19.47
N GLY A 5 -2.59 0.50 20.29
CA GLY A 5 -2.89 1.93 20.38
C GLY A 5 -2.59 2.69 19.08
N ARG A 6 -1.45 2.40 18.42
CA ARG A 6 -1.11 3.00 17.12
C ARG A 6 -2.11 2.60 16.03
N ARG A 7 -2.46 1.31 15.95
CA ARG A 7 -3.46 0.81 15.00
C ARG A 7 -4.81 1.51 15.16
N GLN A 8 -5.30 1.66 16.40
CA GLN A 8 -6.56 2.36 16.67
C GLN A 8 -6.51 3.83 16.25
N ALA A 9 -5.39 4.52 16.50
CA ALA A 9 -5.20 5.89 16.05
C ALA A 9 -5.21 6.00 14.51
N LEU A 10 -4.52 5.08 13.81
CA LEU A 10 -4.53 5.02 12.35
C LEU A 10 -5.93 4.73 11.79
N ALA A 11 -6.67 3.82 12.41
CA ALA A 11 -8.05 3.54 12.02
C ALA A 11 -8.95 4.78 12.15
N ALA A 12 -8.78 5.59 13.20
CA ALA A 12 -9.49 6.85 13.37
C ALA A 12 -9.12 7.88 12.27
N VAL A 13 -7.83 7.98 11.91
CA VAL A 13 -7.36 8.84 10.81
C VAL A 13 -7.98 8.41 9.47
N VAL A 14 -7.98 7.12 9.19
CA VAL A 14 -8.59 6.53 7.98
C VAL A 14 -10.10 6.81 7.95
N ALA A 15 -10.80 6.63 9.07
CA ALA A 15 -12.24 6.89 9.16
C ALA A 15 -12.57 8.37 8.87
N ALA A 16 -11.74 9.29 9.35
CA ALA A 16 -11.89 10.73 9.08
C ALA A 16 -11.44 11.12 7.65
N ASN A 17 -10.52 10.37 7.05
CA ASN A 17 -9.88 10.69 5.77
C ASN A 17 -9.85 9.48 4.82
N PRO A 18 -10.99 8.90 4.42
CA PRO A 18 -11.03 7.59 3.75
C PRO A 18 -10.39 7.58 2.36
N ARG A 19 -10.16 8.75 1.75
CA ARG A 19 -9.48 8.91 0.46
C ARG A 19 -7.95 8.99 0.59
N TRP A 20 -7.42 9.12 1.80
CA TRP A 20 -5.98 9.27 2.03
C TRP A 20 -5.29 7.90 1.98
N SER A 21 -4.80 7.53 0.80
CA SER A 21 -4.12 6.24 0.54
C SER A 21 -2.95 5.98 1.50
N ASP A 22 -2.25 7.02 1.93
CA ASP A 22 -1.11 6.90 2.85
C ASP A 22 -1.51 6.39 4.24
N ALA A 23 -2.65 6.86 4.77
CA ALA A 23 -3.16 6.39 6.05
C ALA A 23 -3.59 4.91 5.99
N TRP A 24 -4.08 4.46 4.84
CA TRP A 24 -4.36 3.04 4.60
C TRP A 24 -3.09 2.20 4.55
N ALA A 25 -2.02 2.70 3.92
CA ALA A 25 -0.73 2.01 3.91
C ALA A 25 -0.16 1.83 5.33
N GLU A 26 -0.22 2.88 6.16
CA GLU A 26 0.17 2.79 7.57
C GLU A 26 -0.71 1.83 8.36
N LEU A 27 -2.04 1.84 8.14
CA LEU A 27 -2.94 0.91 8.80
C LEU A 27 -2.63 -0.55 8.42
N GLY A 28 -2.27 -0.80 7.15
CA GLY A 28 -1.84 -2.12 6.69
C GLY A 28 -0.56 -2.60 7.37
N THR A 29 0.42 -1.71 7.57
CA THR A 29 1.64 -2.02 8.33
C THR A 29 1.35 -2.43 9.78
N GLU A 30 0.33 -1.83 10.39
CA GLU A 30 -0.04 -2.06 11.80
C GLU A 30 -1.23 -3.03 11.96
N GLY A 31 -1.54 -3.82 10.92
CA GLY A 31 -2.60 -4.83 10.98
C GLY A 31 -2.36 -5.87 12.06
N ARG A 32 -3.45 -6.47 12.57
CA ARG A 32 -3.41 -7.49 13.62
C ARG A 32 -2.90 -8.84 13.10
N ASP A 33 -3.18 -9.12 11.84
CA ASP A 33 -2.81 -10.33 11.09
C ASP A 33 -2.67 -10.02 9.59
N ASP A 34 -2.15 -10.99 8.84
CA ASP A 34 -1.90 -10.86 7.39
C ASP A 34 -3.17 -10.53 6.59
N VAL A 35 -4.35 -11.01 7.04
CA VAL A 35 -5.62 -10.80 6.35
C VAL A 35 -6.11 -9.36 6.54
N GLU A 36 -6.04 -8.81 7.75
CA GLU A 36 -6.35 -7.41 8.00
C GLU A 36 -5.38 -6.48 7.26
N SER A 37 -4.08 -6.79 7.30
CA SER A 37 -3.06 -6.03 6.57
C SER A 37 -3.32 -6.06 5.07
N TYR A 38 -3.58 -7.24 4.50
CA TYR A 38 -3.97 -7.41 3.09
C TYR A 38 -5.19 -6.56 2.74
N ALA A 39 -6.24 -6.59 3.55
CA ALA A 39 -7.46 -5.83 3.32
C ALA A 39 -7.19 -4.31 3.35
N ALA A 40 -6.43 -3.83 4.33
CA ALA A 40 -6.08 -2.41 4.44
C ALA A 40 -5.21 -1.95 3.26
N PHE A 41 -4.18 -2.72 2.88
CA PHE A 41 -3.34 -2.42 1.72
C PHE A 41 -4.14 -2.43 0.41
N ARG A 42 -5.05 -3.39 0.23
CA ARG A 42 -5.93 -3.43 -0.95
C ARG A 42 -6.80 -2.17 -1.05
N VAL A 43 -7.37 -1.70 0.06
CA VAL A 43 -8.13 -0.44 0.05
C VAL A 43 -7.21 0.75 -0.27
N GLY A 44 -6.04 0.84 0.37
CA GLY A 44 -5.06 1.90 0.10
C GLY A 44 -4.62 1.96 -1.37
N TYR A 45 -4.38 0.80 -1.97
CA TYR A 45 -4.08 0.63 -3.40
C TYR A 45 -5.21 1.19 -4.27
N HIS A 46 -6.46 0.81 -4.02
CA HIS A 46 -7.60 1.31 -4.80
C HIS A 46 -7.86 2.82 -4.61
N ARG A 47 -7.68 3.37 -3.41
CA ARG A 47 -7.78 4.82 -3.17
C ARG A 47 -6.67 5.61 -3.86
N GLY A 48 -5.49 5.00 -3.97
CA GLY A 48 -4.41 5.51 -4.81
C GLY A 48 -4.81 5.55 -6.29
N LEU A 49 -5.34 4.46 -6.83
CA LEU A 49 -5.83 4.41 -8.22
C LEU A 49 -6.93 5.43 -8.49
N ASP A 50 -7.89 5.61 -7.58
CA ASP A 50 -8.94 6.63 -7.69
C ASP A 50 -8.32 8.02 -7.85
N THR A 51 -7.32 8.34 -7.03
CA THR A 51 -6.61 9.63 -7.06
C THR A 51 -5.81 9.81 -8.35
N LEU A 52 -5.07 8.78 -8.78
CA LEU A 52 -4.33 8.81 -10.05
C LEU A 52 -5.27 9.05 -11.24
N ARG A 53 -6.42 8.36 -11.27
CA ARG A 53 -7.43 8.49 -12.34
C ARG A 53 -8.07 9.88 -12.36
N ALA A 54 -8.38 10.43 -11.20
CA ALA A 54 -8.88 11.80 -11.06
C ALA A 54 -7.87 12.82 -11.63
N ASN A 55 -6.57 12.55 -11.49
CA ASN A 55 -5.47 13.37 -12.01
C ASN A 55 -5.04 13.00 -13.45
N GLY A 56 -5.90 12.31 -14.21
CA GLY A 56 -5.67 12.07 -15.63
C GLY A 56 -4.84 10.82 -15.97
N TRP A 57 -4.41 10.03 -14.99
CA TRP A 57 -3.76 8.75 -15.27
C TRP A 57 -4.77 7.74 -15.84
N ARG A 58 -4.35 6.94 -16.83
CA ARG A 58 -5.24 6.05 -17.60
C ARG A 58 -4.74 4.61 -17.70
N GLY A 59 -3.98 4.13 -16.72
CA GLY A 59 -3.44 2.78 -16.74
C GLY A 59 -2.03 2.67 -17.32
N SER A 60 -1.43 3.78 -17.75
CA SER A 60 -0.12 3.81 -18.40
C SER A 60 0.69 5.03 -17.96
N GLY A 61 2.02 4.89 -17.97
CA GLY A 61 2.96 5.93 -17.55
C GLY A 61 3.40 5.78 -16.10
N TYR A 62 4.50 6.46 -15.76
CA TYR A 62 5.16 6.28 -14.48
C TYR A 62 4.39 6.91 -13.32
N VAL A 63 4.43 6.24 -12.18
CA VAL A 63 3.97 6.69 -10.87
C VAL A 63 5.18 6.62 -9.97
N ARG A 64 6.07 7.61 -10.09
CA ARG A 64 7.41 7.59 -9.46
C ARG A 64 7.34 7.81 -7.96
N TRP A 65 8.17 7.09 -7.21
CA TRP A 65 8.34 7.22 -5.76
C TRP A 65 8.82 8.61 -5.31
N THR A 66 9.59 9.27 -6.16
CA THR A 66 10.11 10.63 -5.91
C THR A 66 8.99 11.66 -5.73
N HIS A 67 7.78 11.38 -6.22
CA HIS A 67 6.61 12.20 -5.94
C HIS A 67 5.92 11.71 -4.67
N GLU A 68 5.94 12.53 -3.63
CA GLU A 68 5.39 12.19 -2.31
C GLU A 68 3.92 11.74 -2.37
N SER A 69 3.11 12.38 -3.22
CA SER A 69 1.69 12.03 -3.43
C SER A 69 1.47 10.59 -3.93
N ASN A 70 2.48 9.96 -4.52
CA ASN A 70 2.41 8.59 -5.01
C ASN A 70 2.80 7.56 -3.95
N ARG A 71 3.45 7.97 -2.86
CA ARG A 71 4.04 7.04 -1.88
C ARG A 71 2.98 6.17 -1.21
N GLY A 72 1.85 6.72 -0.80
CA GLY A 72 0.76 5.94 -0.21
C GLY A 72 0.26 4.82 -1.13
N PHE A 73 0.11 5.11 -2.42
CA PHE A 73 -0.26 4.13 -3.45
C PHE A 73 0.80 3.04 -3.60
N LEU A 74 2.07 3.42 -3.77
CA LEU A 74 3.18 2.47 -3.97
C LEU A 74 3.42 1.60 -2.74
N ARG A 75 3.37 2.19 -1.54
CA ARG A 75 3.46 1.46 -0.27
C ARG A 75 2.31 0.47 -0.12
N SER A 76 1.09 0.89 -0.46
CA SER A 76 -0.08 0.00 -0.43
C SER A 76 0.05 -1.16 -1.41
N LEU A 77 0.52 -0.91 -2.64
CA LEU A 77 0.71 -1.95 -3.64
C LEU A 77 1.81 -2.94 -3.22
N ALA A 78 2.90 -2.45 -2.62
CA ALA A 78 3.97 -3.29 -2.09
C ALA A 78 3.53 -4.13 -0.89
N GLY A 79 2.79 -3.53 0.04
CA GLY A 79 2.18 -4.24 1.17
C GLY A 79 1.17 -5.30 0.71
N LEU A 80 0.36 -4.98 -0.30
CA LEU A 80 -0.57 -5.94 -0.90
C LEU A 80 0.18 -7.14 -1.50
N ALA A 81 1.26 -6.90 -2.25
CA ALA A 81 2.07 -7.98 -2.80
C ALA A 81 2.66 -8.88 -1.70
N ALA A 82 3.20 -8.28 -0.63
CA ALA A 82 3.78 -9.01 0.49
C ALA A 82 2.74 -9.85 1.24
N MET A 83 1.55 -9.31 1.51
CA MET A 83 0.50 -10.04 2.22
C MET A 83 -0.18 -11.09 1.34
N ALA A 84 -0.33 -10.82 0.04
CA ALA A 84 -0.79 -11.83 -0.92
C ALA A 84 0.13 -13.06 -0.90
N ARG A 85 1.46 -12.84 -0.91
CA ARG A 85 2.44 -13.92 -0.77
C ARG A 85 2.29 -14.66 0.56
N ALA A 86 2.14 -13.93 1.67
CA ALA A 86 2.02 -14.52 3.00
C ALA A 86 0.80 -15.44 3.15
N ILE A 87 -0.34 -15.08 2.52
CA ILE A 87 -1.58 -15.87 2.56
C ILE A 87 -1.67 -16.93 1.44
N GLY A 88 -0.64 -17.05 0.58
CA GLY A 88 -0.58 -18.04 -0.49
C GLY A 88 -1.25 -17.65 -1.82
N GLU A 89 -1.60 -16.37 -2.02
CA GLU A 89 -2.06 -15.82 -3.31
C GLU A 89 -0.87 -15.37 -4.19
N ASP A 90 -0.08 -16.34 -4.64
CA ASP A 90 1.16 -16.09 -5.39
C ASP A 90 0.94 -15.30 -6.70
N ASP A 91 -0.17 -15.53 -7.39
CA ASP A 91 -0.49 -14.84 -8.65
C ASP A 91 -0.81 -13.35 -8.45
N GLU A 92 -1.48 -12.99 -7.35
CA GLU A 92 -1.74 -11.61 -6.97
C GLU A 92 -0.44 -10.92 -6.56
N ALA A 93 0.42 -11.60 -5.80
CA ALA A 93 1.73 -11.09 -5.42
C ALA A 93 2.58 -10.74 -6.65
N GLU A 94 2.68 -11.68 -7.60
CA GLU A 94 3.44 -11.48 -8.85
C GLU A 94 2.87 -10.34 -9.70
N ARG A 95 1.54 -10.26 -9.84
CA ARG A 95 0.87 -9.16 -10.57
C ARG A 95 1.16 -7.81 -9.92
N CYS A 96 1.12 -7.72 -8.59
CA CYS A 96 1.39 -6.47 -7.86
C CYS A 96 2.86 -6.05 -7.98
N GLU A 97 3.80 -6.98 -7.85
CA GLU A 97 5.24 -6.71 -8.01
C GLU A 97 5.61 -6.27 -9.43
N LEU A 98 5.04 -6.93 -10.44
CA LEU A 98 5.21 -6.51 -11.83
C LEU A 98 4.68 -5.09 -12.02
N PHE A 99 3.50 -4.79 -11.47
CA PHE A 99 2.90 -3.48 -11.61
C PHE A 99 3.72 -2.38 -10.90
N LEU A 100 4.31 -2.66 -9.72
CA LEU A 100 5.25 -1.74 -9.07
C LEU A 100 6.42 -1.36 -9.97
N ARG A 101 7.06 -2.34 -10.62
CA ARG A 101 8.19 -2.11 -11.53
C ARG A 101 7.77 -1.35 -12.80
N GLN A 102 6.53 -1.52 -13.25
CA GLN A 102 5.97 -0.73 -14.36
C GLN A 102 5.68 0.71 -13.96
N CYS A 103 5.17 0.92 -12.74
CA CYS A 103 4.93 2.25 -12.17
C CYS A 103 6.24 3.01 -11.94
N ASP A 104 7.23 2.35 -11.35
CA ASP A 104 8.55 2.92 -11.13
C ASP A 104 9.65 1.88 -11.41
N PRO A 105 10.34 1.98 -12.56
CA PRO A 105 11.48 1.12 -12.86
C PRO A 105 12.64 1.16 -11.85
N SER A 106 12.68 2.17 -10.98
CA SER A 106 13.67 2.25 -9.89
C SER A 106 13.22 1.59 -8.59
N TRP A 107 12.08 0.90 -8.59
CA TRP A 107 11.55 0.21 -7.41
C TRP A 107 12.38 -1.05 -7.05
N PRO A 108 12.68 -1.29 -5.75
CA PRO A 108 12.43 -0.39 -4.62
C PRO A 108 13.49 0.73 -4.54
N PRO A 109 13.10 1.95 -4.17
CA PRO A 109 14.04 3.05 -3.97
C PRO A 109 14.85 2.81 -2.69
N SER A 110 16.04 3.42 -2.59
CA SER A 110 16.98 3.18 -1.49
C SER A 110 16.45 3.58 -0.11
N ASP A 111 15.51 4.52 -0.04
CA ASP A 111 14.88 4.99 1.19
C ASP A 111 13.58 4.22 1.54
N PHE A 112 13.17 3.25 0.72
CA PHE A 112 12.01 2.42 1.02
C PHE A 112 12.39 1.32 2.01
N THR A 113 11.72 1.33 3.16
CA THR A 113 11.77 0.23 4.13
C THR A 113 10.50 -0.59 4.01
N ALA A 114 10.61 -1.86 3.63
CA ALA A 114 9.50 -2.79 3.70
C ALA A 114 9.23 -3.13 5.17
N SER A 115 8.27 -2.45 5.80
CA SER A 115 7.78 -2.83 7.13
C SER A 115 6.58 -3.76 6.98
N VAL A 116 6.84 -5.02 6.69
CA VAL A 116 5.85 -6.07 6.91
C VAL A 116 6.52 -7.06 7.83
N ALA A 117 6.23 -6.94 9.11
CA ALA A 117 6.63 -7.95 10.07
C ALA A 117 5.86 -9.21 9.68
N VAL A 118 6.53 -10.15 9.01
CA VAL A 118 6.05 -11.54 8.93
C VAL A 118 5.85 -11.99 10.37
N ARG A 119 4.61 -12.30 10.73
CA ARG A 119 4.28 -12.86 12.05
C ARG A 119 4.02 -14.34 11.95
#